data_AF-A0AB35N9Q8-F1
#
_entry.id   AF-A0AB35N9Q8-F1
#
_cell.length_a   1.000
_cell.length_b   1.000
_cell.length_c   1.000
_cell.angle_alpha   90.00
_cell.angle_beta   90.00
_cell.angle_gamma   90.00
#
_symmetry.space_group_name_H-M   'P 1'
#
loop_
_entity.id
_entity.type
_entity.pdbx_description
1 polymer ?
#
loop_
_entity_poly.entity_id
_entity_poly.type
_entity_poly.pdbx_seq_one_letter_code
_entity_poly.pdbx_strand_id
1 'polypeptide(L)'
;MILDAFVSRHGDAFSFTRQHSCNFAKKIAGDFNPIHDVDAKRFCVPGDLLFSYLLTRYGVSQQLNCQFSGMVSADVLLHCELSEGQIQVCDEQGRVYLTVQFSGEHTHDIGVIEPLFQDYVQFSGQNFPHILQPLMEQQGVMIHPLRPLVIYESMALSFTTLPTSKVELSLASSKLDIEGKRGNVTLNFILTANGVQIGKGVKKMILSNLQPYDATEMQRMVDEYNNRKTSAGCGNFDL
;
A
#
# COMPACT_ATOMS: atom_id res chain seq x y z
N MET A 1 7.39 -13.76 -12.68
CA MET A 1 6.38 -13.11 -11.81
C MET A 1 6.27 -11.65 -12.21
N ILE A 2 5.09 -11.04 -12.13
CA ILE A 2 4.91 -9.63 -12.54
C ILE A 2 5.84 -8.67 -11.77
N LEU A 3 6.18 -9.02 -10.53
CA LEU A 3 7.06 -8.22 -9.66
C LEU A 3 8.54 -8.23 -10.06
N ASP A 4 8.96 -9.18 -10.91
CA ASP A 4 10.36 -9.25 -11.36
C ASP A 4 10.78 -7.98 -12.12
N ALA A 5 9.82 -7.29 -12.78
CA ALA A 5 10.04 -6.03 -13.48
C ALA A 5 10.18 -4.81 -12.55
N PHE A 6 9.96 -4.98 -11.25
CA PHE A 6 9.93 -3.88 -10.27
C PHE A 6 10.92 -4.07 -9.13
N VAL A 7 11.86 -5.02 -9.21
CA VAL A 7 12.82 -5.28 -8.13
C VAL A 7 14.20 -5.56 -8.69
N SER A 8 15.23 -4.97 -8.08
CA SER A 8 16.62 -5.33 -8.31
C SER A 8 17.03 -6.36 -7.26
N ARG A 9 17.52 -7.53 -7.68
CA ARG A 9 17.98 -8.59 -6.76
C ARG A 9 19.49 -8.63 -6.69
N HIS A 10 20.00 -8.83 -5.48
CA HIS A 10 21.43 -8.85 -5.15
C HIS A 10 21.69 -10.04 -4.20
N GLY A 11 21.66 -11.26 -4.74
CA GLY A 11 21.64 -12.48 -3.93
C GLY A 11 20.37 -12.55 -3.08
N ASP A 12 20.53 -12.61 -1.76
CA ASP A 12 19.39 -12.64 -0.81
C ASP A 12 18.79 -11.25 -0.53
N ALA A 13 19.52 -10.20 -0.87
CA ALA A 13 19.12 -8.82 -0.74
C ALA A 13 18.41 -8.31 -2.00
N PHE A 14 17.70 -7.19 -1.87
CA PHE A 14 16.95 -6.57 -2.95
C PHE A 14 16.85 -5.06 -2.77
N SER A 15 16.60 -4.34 -3.85
CA SER A 15 16.38 -2.89 -3.82
C SER A 15 15.35 -2.47 -4.87
N PHE A 16 14.85 -1.24 -4.71
CA PHE A 16 13.86 -0.65 -5.61
C PHE A 16 14.39 0.66 -6.17
N THR A 17 14.49 0.74 -7.50
CA THR A 17 14.82 2.01 -8.14
C THR A 17 13.62 2.95 -8.10
N ARG A 18 13.88 4.24 -8.38
CA ARG A 18 12.81 5.22 -8.62
C ARG A 18 11.89 4.80 -9.77
N GLN A 19 12.47 4.23 -10.82
CA GLN A 19 11.74 3.78 -12.00
C GLN A 19 10.82 2.61 -11.68
N HIS A 20 11.31 1.60 -10.96
CA HIS A 20 10.51 0.46 -10.52
C HIS A 20 9.29 0.92 -9.73
N SER A 21 9.54 1.75 -8.71
CA SER A 21 8.54 2.27 -7.79
C SER A 21 7.47 3.10 -8.49
N CYS A 22 7.89 4.03 -9.36
CA CYS A 22 6.97 4.86 -10.14
C CYS A 22 6.07 4.01 -11.03
N ASN A 23 6.66 3.05 -11.76
CA ASN A 23 5.90 2.22 -12.67
C ASN A 23 4.94 1.29 -11.95
N PHE A 24 5.35 0.69 -10.83
CA PHE A 24 4.46 -0.11 -10.00
C PHE A 24 3.27 0.73 -9.51
N ALA A 25 3.55 1.91 -8.94
CA ALA A 25 2.52 2.81 -8.42
C ALA A 25 1.48 3.16 -9.50
N LYS A 26 1.93 3.61 -10.68
CA LYS A 26 1.03 4.10 -11.72
C LYS A 26 0.35 2.99 -12.54
N LYS A 27 1.08 1.91 -12.86
CA LYS A 27 0.59 0.86 -13.78
C LYS A 27 -0.08 -0.31 -13.07
N ILE A 28 0.32 -0.62 -11.84
CA ILE A 28 -0.21 -1.76 -11.08
C ILE A 28 -1.17 -1.27 -10.00
N ALA A 29 -0.74 -0.34 -9.15
CA ALA A 29 -1.57 0.15 -8.05
C ALA A 29 -2.59 1.22 -8.46
N GLY A 30 -2.36 1.93 -9.57
CA GLY A 30 -3.16 3.11 -9.92
C GLY A 30 -3.02 4.25 -8.90
N ASP A 31 -1.89 4.31 -8.19
CA ASP A 31 -1.52 5.34 -7.25
C ASP A 31 -0.69 6.43 -7.96
N PHE A 32 -1.21 7.65 -7.96
CA PHE A 32 -0.62 8.81 -8.62
C PHE A 32 -0.08 9.85 -7.63
N ASN A 33 0.12 9.46 -6.37
CA ASN A 33 0.74 10.29 -5.35
C ASN A 33 2.16 10.74 -5.80
N PRO A 34 2.46 12.06 -5.77
CA PRO A 34 3.75 12.59 -6.21
C PRO A 34 4.98 12.01 -5.53
N ILE A 35 4.85 11.45 -4.33
CA ILE A 35 6.00 10.85 -3.62
C ILE A 35 6.60 9.64 -4.36
N HIS A 36 5.87 9.05 -5.31
CA HIS A 36 6.33 7.92 -6.12
C HIS A 36 6.91 8.35 -7.47
N ASP A 37 6.88 9.64 -7.81
CA ASP A 37 7.45 10.13 -9.06
C ASP A 37 8.97 9.99 -9.10
N VAL A 38 9.52 9.71 -10.28
CA VAL A 38 10.97 9.53 -10.47
C VAL A 38 11.74 10.78 -10.05
N ASP A 39 11.20 11.97 -10.28
CA ASP A 39 11.80 13.27 -9.93
C ASP A 39 11.35 13.83 -8.57
N ALA A 40 10.61 13.06 -7.77
CA ALA A 40 10.13 13.50 -6.47
C ALA A 40 11.27 13.90 -5.54
N LYS A 41 11.20 15.13 -5.00
CA LYS A 41 12.14 15.65 -3.98
C LYS A 41 12.12 14.80 -2.71
N ARG A 42 10.95 14.31 -2.32
CA ARG A 42 10.74 13.42 -1.17
C ARG A 42 10.20 12.09 -1.67
N PHE A 43 11.04 11.40 -2.42
CA PHE A 43 10.71 10.10 -2.98
C PHE A 43 10.51 9.04 -1.89
N CYS A 44 9.53 8.16 -2.11
CA CYS A 44 9.32 6.98 -1.30
C CYS A 44 8.96 5.80 -2.21
N VAL A 45 9.53 4.63 -1.93
CA VAL A 45 9.06 3.36 -2.50
C VAL A 45 7.64 3.07 -1.99
N PRO A 46 6.69 2.64 -2.85
CA PRO A 46 5.37 2.23 -2.40
C PRO A 46 5.43 1.11 -1.36
N GLY A 47 4.77 1.29 -0.21
CA GLY A 47 4.66 0.23 0.80
C GLY A 47 3.96 -1.01 0.23
N ASP A 48 3.02 -0.80 -0.69
CA ASP A 48 2.32 -1.83 -1.44
C ASP A 48 3.28 -2.67 -2.32
N LEU A 49 4.32 -2.06 -2.91
CA LEU A 49 5.34 -2.81 -3.68
C LEU A 49 6.14 -3.73 -2.74
N LEU A 50 6.55 -3.21 -1.59
CA LEU A 50 7.28 -4.00 -0.60
C LEU A 50 6.43 -5.16 -0.09
N PHE A 51 5.16 -4.89 0.23
CA PHE A 51 4.19 -5.88 0.65
C PHE A 51 3.98 -6.97 -0.41
N SER A 52 3.66 -6.59 -1.66
CA SER A 52 3.47 -7.53 -2.76
C SER A 52 4.70 -8.40 -2.98
N TYR A 53 5.90 -7.82 -2.91
CA TYR A 53 7.13 -8.58 -3.08
C TYR A 53 7.32 -9.63 -1.99
N LEU A 54 7.06 -9.28 -0.72
CA LEU A 54 7.12 -10.26 0.38
C LEU A 54 6.11 -11.39 0.20
N LEU A 55 4.88 -11.12 -0.23
CA LEU A 55 3.90 -12.17 -0.47
C LEU A 55 4.35 -13.15 -1.55
N THR A 56 5.01 -12.67 -2.61
CA THR A 56 5.54 -13.57 -3.65
C THR A 56 6.72 -14.42 -3.16
N ARG A 57 7.44 -13.96 -2.13
CA ARG A 57 8.63 -14.65 -1.61
C ARG A 57 8.30 -15.62 -0.47
N TYR A 58 7.31 -15.28 0.37
CA TYR A 58 7.00 -16.00 1.62
C TYR A 58 5.57 -16.55 1.68
N GLY A 59 4.78 -16.35 0.63
CA GLY A 59 3.41 -16.82 0.58
C GLY A 59 2.44 -15.93 1.36
N VAL A 60 1.20 -16.42 1.47
CA VAL A 60 0.12 -15.82 2.24
C VAL A 60 -0.32 -16.80 3.32
N SER A 61 -0.46 -16.32 4.54
CA SER A 61 -0.93 -17.10 5.69
C SER A 61 -2.35 -16.75 6.09
N GLN A 62 -3.00 -17.66 6.83
CA GLN A 62 -4.35 -17.46 7.35
C GLN A 62 -4.46 -16.18 8.18
N GLN A 63 -3.47 -15.87 9.01
CA GLN A 63 -3.33 -14.57 9.64
C GLN A 63 -2.04 -13.93 9.12
N LEU A 64 -2.16 -12.70 8.63
CA LEU A 64 -1.04 -11.91 8.14
C LEU A 64 -1.23 -10.47 8.62
N ASN A 65 -0.25 -9.91 9.32
CA ASN A 65 -0.24 -8.52 9.77
C ASN A 65 1.06 -7.86 9.31
N CYS A 66 0.94 -6.70 8.67
CA CYS A 66 2.06 -5.90 8.19
C CYS A 66 2.06 -4.56 8.92
N GLN A 67 3.16 -4.24 9.57
CA GLN A 67 3.40 -2.95 10.22
C GLN A 67 4.53 -2.22 9.50
N PHE A 68 4.22 -1.05 8.93
CA PHE A 68 5.22 -0.19 8.30
C PHE A 68 5.86 0.69 9.37
N SER A 69 7.20 0.70 9.42
CA SER A 69 7.99 1.39 10.44
C SER A 69 8.86 2.51 9.87
N GLY A 70 8.99 2.60 8.54
CA GLY A 70 9.80 3.63 7.90
C GLY A 70 9.51 3.80 6.41
N MET A 71 9.90 4.96 5.88
CA MET A 71 9.87 5.23 4.44
C MET A 71 11.15 4.69 3.79
N VAL A 72 10.99 3.82 2.79
CA VAL A 72 12.09 3.29 2.01
C VAL A 72 12.43 4.28 0.90
N SER A 73 13.70 4.70 0.82
CA SER A 73 14.22 5.50 -0.28
C SER A 73 14.64 4.61 -1.45
N ALA A 74 14.85 5.20 -2.63
CA ALA A 74 15.33 4.46 -3.78
C ALA A 74 16.70 3.84 -3.50
N ASP A 75 16.93 2.66 -4.08
CA ASP A 75 18.22 1.97 -4.12
C ASP A 75 18.80 1.59 -2.75
N VAL A 76 18.01 1.73 -1.68
CA VAL A 76 18.33 1.17 -0.36
C VAL A 76 18.36 -0.35 -0.50
N LEU A 77 19.49 -0.96 -0.12
CA LEU A 77 19.64 -2.41 -0.11
C LEU A 77 18.93 -2.97 1.11
N LEU A 78 17.92 -3.80 0.86
CA LEU A 78 17.06 -4.41 1.86
C LEU A 78 17.31 -5.92 1.91
N HIS A 79 17.17 -6.50 3.09
CA HIS A 79 17.15 -7.93 3.30
C HIS A 79 16.04 -8.32 4.26
N CYS A 80 15.74 -9.61 4.33
CA CYS A 80 14.72 -10.15 5.21
C CYS A 80 15.36 -10.96 6.33
N GLU A 81 15.05 -10.61 7.57
CA GLU A 81 15.38 -11.40 8.75
C GLU A 81 14.15 -12.23 9.12
N LEU A 82 14.32 -13.56 9.19
CA LEU A 82 13.22 -14.48 9.47
C LEU A 82 13.34 -15.01 10.90
N SER A 83 12.19 -15.06 11.57
CA SER A 83 12.01 -15.73 12.85
C SER A 83 10.67 -16.46 12.86
N GLU A 84 10.39 -17.22 13.91
CA GLU A 84 9.14 -17.97 14.03
C GLU A 84 7.92 -17.02 13.97
N GLY A 85 7.11 -17.17 12.93
CA GLY A 85 5.91 -16.35 12.70
C GLY A 85 6.17 -14.89 12.38
N GLN A 86 7.41 -14.51 12.01
CA GLN A 86 7.74 -13.12 11.71
C GLN A 86 8.83 -12.96 10.64
N ILE A 87 8.65 -11.97 9.77
CA ILE A 87 9.65 -11.46 8.83
C ILE A 87 9.87 -9.98 9.11
N GLN A 88 11.12 -9.56 9.24
CA GLN A 88 11.49 -8.14 9.27
C GLN A 88 12.25 -7.77 8.00
N VAL A 89 11.90 -6.63 7.41
CA VAL A 89 12.63 -6.04 6.30
C VAL A 89 13.55 -4.95 6.84
N CYS A 90 14.84 -5.17 6.69
CA CYS A 90 15.89 -4.33 7.28
C CYS A 90 16.84 -3.80 6.19
N ASP A 91 17.47 -2.64 6.42
CA ASP A 91 18.67 -2.24 5.66
C ASP A 91 19.95 -2.81 6.30
N GLU A 92 21.10 -2.57 5.67
CA GLU A 92 22.41 -2.99 6.16
C GLU A 92 22.79 -2.41 7.54
N GLN A 93 22.11 -1.36 8.00
CA GLN A 93 22.33 -0.73 9.30
C GLN A 93 21.40 -1.30 10.39
N GLY A 94 20.57 -2.29 10.05
CA GLY A 94 19.60 -2.89 10.97
C GLY A 94 18.34 -2.05 11.18
N ARG A 95 18.10 -1.03 10.33
CA ARG A 95 16.87 -0.25 10.42
C ARG A 95 15.71 -1.06 9.82
N VAL A 96 14.67 -1.27 10.63
CA VAL A 96 13.45 -1.96 10.22
C VAL A 96 12.51 -1.02 9.45
N TYR A 97 12.04 -1.46 8.29
CA TYR A 97 11.07 -0.74 7.44
C TYR A 97 9.68 -1.37 7.46
N LEU A 98 9.61 -2.69 7.54
CA LEU A 98 8.37 -3.46 7.55
C LEU A 98 8.55 -4.68 8.44
N THR A 99 7.59 -4.91 9.33
CA THR A 99 7.45 -6.17 10.05
C THR A 99 6.21 -6.88 9.56
N VAL A 100 6.34 -8.15 9.17
CA VAL A 100 5.23 -9.04 8.84
C VAL A 100 5.13 -10.11 9.91
N GLN A 101 3.99 -10.19 10.58
CA GLN A 101 3.65 -11.28 11.49
C GLN A 101 2.66 -12.20 10.80
N PHE A 102 2.86 -13.50 10.91
CA PHE A 102 2.01 -14.48 10.24
C PHE A 102 1.82 -15.74 11.07
N SER A 103 0.65 -16.36 10.93
CA SER A 103 0.32 -17.62 11.60
C SER A 103 -0.78 -18.39 10.89
N GLY A 104 -0.94 -19.66 11.25
CA GLY A 104 -1.89 -20.60 10.67
C GLY A 104 -1.38 -21.24 9.38
N GLU A 105 -2.30 -21.82 8.61
CA GLU A 105 -1.96 -22.41 7.31
C GLU A 105 -1.39 -21.36 6.36
N HIS A 106 -0.55 -21.79 5.41
CA HIS A 106 0.06 -20.91 4.42
C HIS A 106 -0.02 -21.52 3.01
N THR A 107 -0.11 -20.66 2.01
CA THR A 107 -0.03 -21.02 0.59
C THR A 107 1.09 -20.23 -0.08
N HIS A 108 1.79 -20.90 -1.01
CA HIS A 108 2.79 -20.31 -1.90
C HIS A 108 2.31 -20.34 -3.37
N ASP A 109 1.02 -20.60 -3.60
CA ASP A 109 0.47 -20.65 -4.94
C ASP A 109 0.45 -19.26 -5.59
N ILE A 110 1.44 -19.01 -6.45
CA ILE A 110 1.58 -17.76 -7.19
C ILE A 110 0.36 -17.48 -8.08
N GLY A 111 -0.34 -18.51 -8.57
CA GLY A 111 -1.56 -18.36 -9.35
C GLY A 111 -2.70 -17.71 -8.57
N VAL A 112 -2.63 -17.71 -7.23
CA VAL A 112 -3.58 -17.05 -6.34
C VAL A 112 -3.00 -15.79 -5.72
N ILE A 113 -1.72 -15.80 -5.34
CA ILE A 113 -1.05 -14.68 -4.67
C ILE A 113 -0.93 -13.47 -5.60
N GLU A 114 -0.55 -13.67 -6.87
CA GLU A 114 -0.42 -12.56 -7.82
C GLU A 114 -1.74 -11.80 -8.02
N PRO A 115 -2.86 -12.46 -8.37
CA PRO A 115 -4.16 -11.79 -8.46
C PRO A 115 -4.59 -11.13 -7.14
N LEU A 116 -4.32 -11.76 -5.99
CA LEU A 116 -4.69 -11.22 -4.69
C LEU A 116 -4.01 -9.88 -4.41
N PHE A 117 -2.68 -9.79 -4.57
CA PHE A 117 -2.02 -8.52 -4.31
C PHE A 117 -2.37 -7.49 -5.39
N GLN A 118 -2.59 -7.89 -6.65
CA GLN A 118 -2.98 -6.96 -7.72
C GLN A 118 -4.31 -6.28 -7.39
N ASP A 119 -5.34 -7.06 -7.05
CA ASP A 119 -6.65 -6.52 -6.66
C ASP A 119 -6.51 -5.66 -5.37
N TYR A 120 -5.66 -6.08 -4.43
CA TYR A 120 -5.37 -5.31 -3.21
C TYR A 120 -4.74 -3.94 -3.50
N VAL A 121 -3.68 -3.89 -4.31
CA VAL A 121 -2.95 -2.64 -4.57
C VAL A 121 -3.74 -1.72 -5.51
N GLN A 122 -4.52 -2.26 -6.44
CA GLN A 122 -5.43 -1.47 -7.26
C GLN A 122 -6.54 -0.84 -6.42
N PHE A 123 -7.05 -1.57 -5.42
CA PHE A 123 -7.98 -1.00 -4.45
C PHE A 123 -7.30 0.10 -3.61
N SER A 124 -6.06 -0.13 -3.18
CA SER A 124 -5.25 0.82 -2.41
C SER A 124 -5.10 2.18 -3.12
N GLY A 125 -4.84 2.17 -4.43
CA GLY A 125 -4.72 3.39 -5.26
C GLY A 125 -6.02 4.19 -5.41
N GLN A 126 -7.18 3.61 -5.06
CA GLN A 126 -8.48 4.29 -5.11
C GLN A 126 -8.86 4.98 -3.79
N ASN A 127 -8.06 4.84 -2.73
CA ASN A 127 -8.37 5.43 -1.42
C ASN A 127 -8.61 6.94 -1.49
N PHE A 128 -7.82 7.67 -2.27
CA PHE A 128 -8.04 9.09 -2.57
C PHE A 128 -8.40 9.27 -4.05
N PRO A 129 -9.42 10.07 -4.39
CA PRO A 129 -10.29 10.83 -3.49
C PRO A 129 -11.44 9.99 -2.89
N HIS A 130 -11.78 8.85 -3.48
CA HIS A 130 -13.09 8.20 -3.33
C HIS A 130 -13.47 7.76 -1.92
N ILE A 131 -12.50 7.44 -1.06
CA ILE A 131 -12.76 7.02 0.33
C ILE A 131 -12.37 8.14 1.31
N LEU A 132 -11.16 8.69 1.15
CA LEU A 132 -10.61 9.64 2.12
C LEU A 132 -11.30 11.02 2.06
N GLN A 133 -11.68 11.52 0.89
CA GLN A 133 -12.36 12.82 0.79
C GLN A 133 -13.71 12.80 1.52
N PRO A 134 -14.64 11.84 1.27
CA PRO A 134 -15.90 11.79 1.99
C PRO A 134 -15.74 11.68 3.51
N LEU A 135 -14.76 10.90 3.99
CA LEU A 135 -14.47 10.78 5.42
C LEU A 135 -14.01 12.11 6.02
N MET A 136 -13.12 12.81 5.33
CA MET A 136 -12.63 14.14 5.71
C MET A 136 -13.78 15.16 5.77
N GLU A 137 -14.63 15.20 4.75
CA GLU A 137 -15.80 16.07 4.68
C GLU A 137 -16.78 15.82 5.85
N GLN A 138 -17.10 14.56 6.13
CA GLN A 138 -17.98 14.18 7.24
C GLN A 138 -17.44 14.63 8.61
N GLN A 139 -16.12 14.68 8.77
CA GLN A 139 -15.46 15.12 10.01
C GLN A 139 -15.15 16.62 10.02
N GLY A 140 -15.50 17.37 8.96
CA GLY A 140 -15.23 18.80 8.87
C GLY A 140 -13.74 19.16 8.82
N VAL A 141 -12.89 18.23 8.40
CA VAL A 141 -11.43 18.41 8.31
C VAL A 141 -10.88 17.99 6.95
N MET A 142 -9.73 18.51 6.55
CA MET A 142 -8.99 18.04 5.37
C MET A 142 -7.49 17.98 5.64
N ILE A 143 -6.76 17.17 4.86
CA ILE A 143 -5.30 17.23 4.80
C ILE A 143 -4.84 18.55 4.18
N HIS A 144 -3.67 19.04 4.59
CA HIS A 144 -3.11 20.30 4.08
C HIS A 144 -2.71 20.18 2.58
N PRO A 145 -3.25 20.99 1.65
CA PRO A 145 -2.99 20.90 0.22
C PRO A 145 -1.51 20.97 -0.17
N LEU A 146 -0.76 21.89 0.46
CA LEU A 146 0.67 22.09 0.16
C LEU A 146 1.61 21.12 0.88
N ARG A 147 1.10 20.39 1.89
CA ARG A 147 1.90 19.46 2.72
C ARG A 147 1.05 18.23 3.10
N PRO A 148 0.48 17.53 2.11
CA PRO A 148 -0.37 16.38 2.39
C PRO A 148 0.50 15.30 3.03
N LEU A 149 0.03 14.74 4.14
CA LEU A 149 0.71 13.65 4.82
C LEU A 149 -0.29 12.58 5.19
N VAL A 150 -0.36 11.56 4.34
CA VAL A 150 -1.08 10.32 4.55
C VAL A 150 -0.03 9.24 4.75
N ILE A 151 0.09 8.74 5.98
CA ILE A 151 1.05 7.70 6.33
C ILE A 151 0.31 6.37 6.36
N TYR A 152 0.84 5.40 5.64
CA TYR A 152 0.35 4.06 5.75
C TYR A 152 0.95 3.39 6.99
N GLU A 153 0.11 3.02 7.96
CA GLU A 153 0.57 2.49 9.24
C GLU A 153 0.65 0.97 9.21
N SER A 154 -0.47 0.31 8.90
CA SER A 154 -0.53 -1.15 8.91
C SER A 154 -1.64 -1.71 8.03
N MET A 155 -1.52 -2.99 7.71
CA MET A 155 -2.62 -3.81 7.23
C MET A 155 -2.63 -5.18 7.86
N ALA A 156 -3.79 -5.83 7.81
CA ALA A 156 -3.86 -7.26 8.05
C ALA A 156 -4.80 -7.93 7.05
N LEU A 157 -4.51 -9.19 6.76
CA LEU A 157 -5.38 -10.13 6.07
C LEU A 157 -5.65 -11.30 7.02
N SER A 158 -6.91 -11.74 7.05
CA SER A 158 -7.36 -12.86 7.85
C SER A 158 -8.27 -13.74 6.99
N PHE A 159 -7.93 -15.00 6.84
CA PHE A 159 -8.66 -15.97 6.04
C PHE A 159 -9.31 -17.03 6.94
N THR A 160 -10.60 -17.28 6.75
CA THR A 160 -11.26 -18.48 7.28
C THR A 160 -10.89 -19.71 6.46
N THR A 161 -10.65 -19.51 5.15
CA THR A 161 -10.17 -20.52 4.22
C THR A 161 -9.14 -19.86 3.32
N LEU A 162 -7.96 -20.46 3.16
CA LEU A 162 -6.96 -19.94 2.24
C LEU A 162 -7.50 -19.93 0.81
N PRO A 163 -7.16 -18.90 0.03
CA PRO A 163 -7.65 -18.80 -1.33
C PRO A 163 -7.02 -19.87 -2.23
N THR A 164 -7.84 -20.48 -3.07
CA THR A 164 -7.43 -21.44 -4.11
C THR A 164 -7.83 -20.97 -5.51
N SER A 165 -8.37 -19.76 -5.61
CA SER A 165 -8.80 -19.09 -6.83
C SER A 165 -8.67 -17.58 -6.63
N LYS A 166 -8.97 -16.80 -7.69
CA LYS A 166 -9.00 -15.35 -7.60
C LYS A 166 -9.88 -14.88 -6.43
N VAL A 167 -9.37 -13.88 -5.70
CA VAL A 167 -10.04 -13.24 -4.57
C VAL A 167 -10.43 -11.83 -4.96
N GLU A 168 -11.68 -11.47 -4.72
CA GLU A 168 -12.19 -10.12 -4.91
C GLU A 168 -12.25 -9.39 -3.56
N LEU A 169 -11.92 -8.09 -3.58
CA LEU A 169 -11.94 -7.24 -2.39
C LEU A 169 -13.06 -6.21 -2.50
N SER A 170 -13.81 -6.05 -1.41
CA SER A 170 -14.85 -5.03 -1.29
C SER A 170 -14.75 -4.27 0.04
N LEU A 171 -14.99 -2.96 0.00
CA LEU A 171 -15.03 -2.13 1.21
C LEU A 171 -16.26 -2.47 2.04
N ALA A 172 -16.03 -2.94 3.27
CA ALA A 172 -17.10 -3.26 4.22
C ALA A 172 -17.46 -2.07 5.10
N SER A 173 -16.46 -1.33 5.57
CA SER A 173 -16.65 -0.10 6.33
C SER A 173 -15.41 0.77 6.30
N SER A 174 -15.61 2.06 6.54
CA SER A 174 -14.52 3.02 6.68
C SER A 174 -14.81 3.98 7.82
N LYS A 175 -13.77 4.42 8.52
CA LYS A 175 -13.87 5.33 9.66
C LYS A 175 -12.66 6.25 9.70
N LEU A 176 -12.89 7.49 10.11
CA LEU A 176 -11.87 8.48 10.43
C LEU A 176 -12.10 8.99 11.85
N ASP A 177 -11.16 8.74 12.75
CA ASP A 177 -11.14 9.24 14.13
C ASP A 177 -10.18 10.43 14.24
N ILE A 178 -10.62 11.54 14.82
CA ILE A 178 -9.83 12.79 14.89
C ILE A 178 -9.26 13.01 16.29
N GLU A 179 -7.95 13.28 16.34
CA GLU A 179 -7.18 13.63 17.53
C GLU A 179 -6.36 14.90 17.25
N GLY A 180 -6.96 16.06 17.46
CA GLY A 180 -6.33 17.35 17.17
C GLY A 180 -6.04 17.52 15.67
N LYS A 181 -4.75 17.61 15.30
CA LYS A 181 -4.31 17.71 13.89
C LYS A 181 -3.98 16.36 13.25
N ARG A 182 -4.28 15.25 13.94
CA ARG A 182 -4.07 13.88 13.49
C ARG A 182 -5.43 13.21 13.27
N GLY A 183 -5.52 12.41 12.22
CA GLY A 183 -6.67 11.55 11.95
C GLY A 183 -6.21 10.10 11.81
N ASN A 184 -6.91 9.16 12.43
CA ASN A 184 -6.66 7.74 12.28
C ASN A 184 -7.77 7.14 11.40
N VAL A 185 -7.41 6.67 10.21
CA VAL A 185 -8.32 6.04 9.26
C VAL A 185 -8.25 4.54 9.42
N THR A 186 -9.40 3.88 9.54
CA THR A 186 -9.52 2.42 9.45
C THR A 186 -10.44 2.07 8.28
N LEU A 187 -9.95 1.26 7.35
CA LEU A 187 -10.74 0.67 6.27
C LEU A 187 -10.83 -0.83 6.50
N ASN A 188 -12.05 -1.38 6.56
CA ASN A 188 -12.28 -2.82 6.67
C ASN A 188 -12.78 -3.34 5.33
N PHE A 189 -12.27 -4.51 4.92
CA PHE A 189 -12.61 -5.15 3.66
C PHE A 189 -13.09 -6.57 3.87
N ILE A 190 -13.91 -7.04 2.94
CA ILE A 190 -14.28 -8.44 2.81
C ILE A 190 -13.51 -9.02 1.63
N LEU A 191 -12.96 -10.23 1.81
CA LEU A 191 -12.34 -11.02 0.76
C LEU A 191 -13.31 -12.13 0.34
N THR A 192 -13.71 -12.15 -0.92
CA THR A 192 -14.61 -13.14 -1.50
C THR A 192 -13.93 -13.96 -2.59
N ALA A 193 -14.17 -15.27 -2.60
CA ALA A 193 -13.81 -16.15 -3.71
C ALA A 193 -15.08 -16.85 -4.20
N ASN A 194 -15.37 -16.77 -5.50
CA ASN A 194 -16.57 -17.34 -6.12
C ASN A 194 -17.88 -16.92 -5.40
N GLY A 195 -17.96 -15.65 -4.99
CA GLY A 195 -19.11 -15.10 -4.26
C GLY A 195 -19.23 -15.50 -2.78
N VAL A 196 -18.30 -16.30 -2.26
CA VAL A 196 -18.27 -16.72 -0.84
C VAL A 196 -17.22 -15.92 -0.10
N GLN A 197 -17.58 -15.37 1.06
CA GLN A 197 -16.60 -14.72 1.93
C GLN A 197 -15.63 -15.76 2.50
N ILE A 198 -14.35 -15.58 2.21
CA ILE A 198 -13.25 -16.43 2.68
C ILE A 198 -12.33 -15.71 3.67
N GLY A 199 -12.51 -14.40 3.86
CA GLY A 199 -11.65 -13.62 4.72
C GLY A 199 -12.09 -12.18 4.93
N LYS A 200 -11.23 -11.45 5.66
CA LYS A 200 -11.34 -10.03 5.97
C LYS A 200 -9.98 -9.37 5.88
N GLY A 201 -9.98 -8.09 5.53
CA GLY A 201 -8.79 -7.26 5.52
C GLY A 201 -9.02 -6.00 6.34
N VAL A 202 -7.95 -5.42 6.86
CA VAL A 202 -7.97 -4.09 7.47
C VAL A 202 -6.80 -3.28 6.96
N LYS A 203 -7.02 -1.99 6.71
CA LYS A 203 -5.98 -1.01 6.39
C LYS A 203 -6.08 0.13 7.38
N LYS A 204 -4.96 0.50 8.01
CA LYS A 204 -4.85 1.64 8.91
C LYS A 204 -3.92 2.69 8.32
N MET A 205 -4.39 3.93 8.31
CA MET A 205 -3.64 5.08 7.82
C MET A 205 -3.73 6.23 8.80
N ILE A 206 -2.71 7.06 8.83
CA ILE A 206 -2.66 8.28 9.63
C ILE A 206 -2.69 9.47 8.70
N LEU A 207 -3.68 10.33 8.87
CA LEU A 207 -3.72 11.66 8.29
C LEU A 207 -3.05 12.63 9.26
N SER A 208 -2.08 13.41 8.79
CA SER A 208 -1.38 14.42 9.59
C SER A 208 -1.56 15.81 8.98
N ASN A 209 -1.35 16.84 9.80
CA ASN A 209 -1.56 18.24 9.43
C ASN A 209 -3.01 18.52 8.98
N LEU A 210 -3.98 17.95 9.70
CA LEU A 210 -5.39 18.26 9.45
C LEU A 210 -5.69 19.73 9.74
N GLN A 211 -6.54 20.29 8.89
CA GLN A 211 -7.07 21.66 8.97
C GLN A 211 -8.60 21.63 8.74
N PRO A 212 -9.33 22.72 9.05
CA PRO A 212 -10.75 22.81 8.74
C PRO A 212 -11.02 22.52 7.26
N TYR A 213 -12.11 21.80 6.98
CA TYR A 213 -12.49 21.47 5.61
C TYR A 213 -12.86 22.73 4.83
N ASP A 214 -12.23 22.88 3.66
CA ASP A 214 -12.60 23.88 2.66
C ASP A 214 -12.91 23.14 1.36
N ALA A 215 -14.16 23.24 0.92
CA ALA A 215 -14.64 22.51 -0.27
C ALA A 215 -13.92 22.95 -1.56
N THR A 216 -13.52 24.22 -1.66
CA THR A 216 -12.83 24.75 -2.85
C THR A 216 -11.39 24.24 -2.89
N GLU A 217 -10.68 24.30 -1.77
CA GLU A 217 -9.31 23.77 -1.67
C GLU A 217 -9.30 22.25 -1.85
N MET A 218 -10.26 21.53 -1.25
CA MET A 218 -10.39 20.09 -1.43
C MET A 218 -10.63 19.74 -2.90
N GLN A 219 -11.57 20.42 -3.57
CA GLN A 219 -11.85 20.16 -4.99
C GLN A 219 -10.59 20.40 -5.84
N ARG A 220 -9.81 21.45 -5.56
CA ARG A 220 -8.54 21.67 -6.26
C ARG A 220 -7.55 20.52 -6.07
N MET A 221 -7.42 19.99 -4.85
CA MET A 221 -6.57 18.82 -4.59
C MET A 221 -7.04 17.58 -5.38
N VAL A 222 -8.35 17.37 -5.45
CA VAL A 222 -8.95 16.26 -6.20
C VAL A 222 -8.68 16.41 -7.70
N ASP A 223 -8.86 17.62 -8.24
CA ASP A 223 -8.61 17.91 -9.65
C ASP A 223 -7.13 17.74 -9.99
N GLU A 224 -6.22 18.24 -9.16
CA GLU A 224 -4.78 18.03 -9.31
C GLU A 224 -4.41 16.55 -9.31
N TYR A 225 -4.96 15.76 -8.40
CA TYR A 225 -4.73 14.31 -8.35
C TYR A 225 -5.27 13.61 -9.60
N ASN A 226 -6.48 13.96 -10.05
CA ASN A 226 -7.09 13.36 -11.25
C ASN A 226 -6.36 13.77 -12.54
N ASN A 227 -5.88 15.01 -12.64
CA ASN A 227 -5.05 15.46 -13.76
C ASN A 227 -3.72 14.70 -13.82
N ARG A 228 -3.17 14.29 -12.68
CA ARG A 228 -1.99 13.43 -12.64
C ARG A 228 -2.28 12.02 -13.17
N LYS A 229 -3.49 11.48 -13.04
CA LYS A 229 -3.86 10.18 -13.64
C LYS A 229 -3.70 10.17 -15.15
N THR A 230 -3.91 11.31 -15.81
CA THR A 230 -3.83 11.44 -17.27
C THR A 230 -2.47 11.92 -17.77
N SER A 231 -1.72 12.65 -16.94
CA SER A 231 -0.47 13.33 -17.35
C SER A 231 0.80 12.77 -16.72
N ALA A 232 0.71 12.06 -15.59
CA ALA A 232 1.89 11.56 -14.90
C ALA A 232 2.45 10.31 -15.61
N GLY A 233 3.55 10.50 -16.33
CA GLY A 233 4.38 9.41 -16.84
C GLY A 233 5.50 9.05 -15.88
N CYS A 234 6.14 7.90 -16.08
CA CYS A 234 7.40 7.56 -15.41
C CYS A 234 8.63 7.76 -16.32
N GLY A 235 8.50 8.45 -17.46
CA GLY A 235 9.50 8.39 -18.53
C GLY A 235 9.46 7.04 -19.27
N ASN A 236 10.18 6.93 -20.40
CA ASN A 236 10.13 5.75 -21.25
C ASN A 236 10.67 4.51 -20.53
N PHE A 237 9.86 3.46 -20.59
CA PHE A 237 10.27 2.08 -20.45
C PHE A 237 10.63 1.64 -21.87
N ASP A 238 11.92 1.47 -22.17
CA ASP A 238 12.28 0.55 -23.24
C ASP A 238 12.15 -0.85 -22.63
N LEU A 239 11.10 -1.57 -23.06
CA LEU A 239 11.04 -3.03 -22.91
C LEU A 239 11.77 -3.65 -24.09
#